data_AF-A0A7C7YRT9-F1
#
_entry.id   AF-A0A7C7YRT9-F1
#
_cell.length_a   1.000
_cell.length_b   1.000
_cell.length_c   1.000
_cell.angle_alpha   90.00
_cell.angle_beta   90.00
_cell.angle_gamma   90.00
#
_symmetry.space_group_name_H-M   'P 1'
#
loop_
_entity.id
_entity.type
_entity.pdbx_description
1 polymer ?
#
loop_
_entity_poly.entity_id
_entity_poly.type
_entity_poly.pdbx_seq_one_letter_code
_entity_poly.pdbx_strand_id
1 'polypeptide(L)'
;MTQQGPRKKPRSRAAESIHRRIRGVVKSLLSNNDGESLTGLPDHIELKIRIPIHLRENDHRDSVLFADSLLAQIETLRIQGETESLGHRSGHAPCYWCQAPVCQHSHPPDSRSVLAGWSATGIPIWRELASLFIESGDPQIDLLYGEHPGPAVCWRGEGELLDEILPEYLDDSLFARPVGALLAGGFSIKDLPGDTLSITALILESRAGRVVPRYSLNLLCEVPAPHHIATITADYSRSLLAGWIGALRSSLHQFQEQLIIEASRGKRSSLKSTREKVVDLLIESRSQLETLRRRDDRRTQHAQKRSEDPHRPTSAALGDLLASDGSDLFEDRKESTVVLRGPQGRIHIFTFTGRHITSAIYSTDSIQSRIARTRWVPMNKERARALVERVRRSIEPGNPGLSQGGAS
;
A
#
# COMPACT_ATOMS: atom_id res chain seq x y z
N MET A 1 44.33 -55.10 19.66
CA MET A 1 44.17 -53.69 20.05
C MET A 1 43.31 -52.99 19.01
N THR A 2 42.01 -52.91 19.24
CA THR A 2 41.05 -52.31 18.29
C THR A 2 40.81 -50.86 18.71
N GLN A 3 41.30 -49.92 17.91
CA GLN A 3 41.08 -48.48 18.12
C GLN A 3 39.59 -48.16 17.96
N GLN A 4 38.96 -47.70 19.04
CA GLN A 4 37.61 -47.15 19.00
C GLN A 4 37.67 -45.77 18.35
N GLY A 5 36.98 -45.61 17.22
CA GLY A 5 36.78 -44.32 16.56
C GLY A 5 36.04 -43.30 17.46
N PRO A 6 36.11 -42.01 17.15
CA PRO A 6 35.60 -40.95 18.02
C PRO A 6 34.09 -41.09 18.25
N ARG A 7 33.70 -41.21 19.53
CA ARG A 7 32.30 -41.24 19.98
C ARG A 7 31.58 -39.98 19.48
N LYS A 8 30.53 -40.16 18.66
CA LYS A 8 29.63 -39.07 18.24
C LYS A 8 29.02 -38.41 19.48
N LYS A 9 29.16 -37.09 19.61
CA LYS A 9 28.58 -36.31 20.71
C LYS A 9 27.06 -36.50 20.77
N PRO A 10 26.46 -36.68 21.95
CA PRO A 10 25.01 -36.85 22.09
C PRO A 10 24.28 -35.57 21.63
N ARG A 11 23.33 -35.73 20.71
CA ARG A 11 22.46 -34.65 20.22
C ARG A 11 21.21 -34.56 21.10
N SER A 12 20.96 -33.41 21.74
CA SER A 12 19.72 -33.16 22.47
C SER A 12 18.63 -32.68 21.51
N ARG A 13 17.61 -33.53 21.29
CA ARG A 13 16.44 -33.16 20.46
C ARG A 13 15.69 -31.94 21.00
N ALA A 14 15.66 -31.76 22.32
CA ALA A 14 15.04 -30.60 22.94
C ALA A 14 15.81 -29.30 22.63
N ALA A 15 17.14 -29.31 22.72
CA ALA A 15 17.96 -28.15 22.38
C ALA A 15 17.84 -27.79 20.89
N GLU A 16 17.82 -28.78 20.00
CA GLU A 16 17.59 -28.56 18.56
C GLU A 16 16.20 -27.95 18.28
N SER A 17 15.17 -28.37 19.02
CA SER A 17 13.82 -27.81 18.92
C SER A 17 13.76 -26.34 19.35
N ILE A 18 14.42 -25.99 20.46
CA ILE A 18 14.54 -24.60 20.93
C ILE A 18 15.21 -23.73 19.85
N HIS A 19 16.35 -24.18 19.30
CA HIS A 19 17.05 -23.46 18.25
C HIS A 19 16.18 -23.24 17.00
N ARG A 20 15.43 -24.26 16.55
CA ARG A 20 14.50 -24.13 15.41
C ARG A 20 13.38 -23.14 15.69
N ARG A 21 12.83 -23.12 16.91
CA ARG A 21 11.78 -22.17 17.31
C ARG A 21 12.32 -20.73 17.32
N ILE A 22 13.49 -20.50 17.92
CA ILE A 22 14.14 -19.18 17.91
C ILE A 22 14.37 -18.73 16.47
N ARG A 23 14.90 -19.59 15.60
CA ARG A 23 15.08 -19.28 14.17
C ARG A 23 13.76 -18.90 13.49
N GLY A 24 12.67 -19.62 13.77
CA GLY A 24 11.35 -19.33 13.22
C GLY A 24 10.82 -17.96 13.68
N VAL A 25 10.93 -17.66 14.97
CA VAL A 25 10.52 -16.38 15.56
C VAL A 25 11.34 -15.23 14.97
N VAL A 26 12.67 -15.36 14.91
CA VAL A 26 13.55 -14.33 14.35
C VAL A 26 13.24 -14.07 12.88
N LYS A 27 13.02 -15.13 12.08
CA LYS A 27 12.58 -14.97 10.69
C LYS A 27 11.25 -14.24 10.58
N SER A 28 10.27 -14.60 11.43
CA SER A 28 8.96 -13.95 11.44
C SER A 28 9.03 -12.49 11.85
N LEU A 29 9.94 -12.11 12.75
CA LEU A 29 10.13 -10.74 13.20
C LEU A 29 10.94 -9.90 12.20
N LEU A 30 11.81 -10.53 11.41
CA LEU A 30 12.57 -9.88 10.34
C LEU A 30 11.78 -9.76 9.03
N SER A 31 10.81 -10.63 8.78
CA SER A 31 9.89 -10.52 7.65
C SER A 31 8.75 -9.57 7.99
N ASN A 32 8.66 -8.41 7.33
CA ASN A 32 7.43 -7.64 7.35
C ASN A 32 6.28 -8.46 6.74
N ASN A 33 5.05 -8.24 7.21
CA ASN A 33 3.82 -8.77 6.60
C ASN A 33 3.64 -8.35 5.12
N ASP A 34 4.47 -7.43 4.61
CA ASP A 34 4.37 -6.83 3.28
C ASP A 34 5.31 -7.44 2.22
N GLY A 35 6.06 -8.49 2.53
CA GLY A 35 6.85 -9.19 1.51
C GLY A 35 8.04 -8.41 0.93
N GLU A 36 8.36 -7.20 1.42
CA GLU A 36 9.70 -6.58 1.31
C GLU A 36 10.67 -7.38 2.20
N SER A 37 10.90 -8.61 1.78
CA SER A 37 11.35 -9.73 2.60
C SER A 37 12.86 -9.90 2.47
N LEU A 38 13.58 -9.69 3.58
CA LEU A 38 14.94 -10.17 3.82
C LEU A 38 16.05 -9.64 2.88
N THR A 39 15.73 -8.82 1.87
CA THR A 39 16.72 -8.31 0.92
C THR A 39 17.63 -7.31 1.61
N GLY A 40 18.86 -7.74 1.90
CA GLY A 40 19.89 -6.92 2.53
C GLY A 40 20.29 -7.32 3.94
N LEU A 41 19.63 -8.31 4.54
CA LEU A 41 20.10 -8.89 5.79
C LEU A 41 21.33 -9.80 5.54
N PRO A 42 22.27 -9.90 6.50
CA PRO A 42 23.41 -10.78 6.37
C PRO A 42 22.99 -12.25 6.33
N ASP A 43 23.76 -13.08 5.63
CA ASP A 43 23.53 -14.54 5.52
C ASP A 43 23.57 -15.26 6.88
N HIS A 44 24.23 -14.63 7.86
CA HIS A 44 24.38 -15.10 9.21
C HIS A 44 24.10 -13.96 10.21
N ILE A 45 23.29 -14.27 11.22
CA ILE A 45 22.97 -13.36 12.32
C ILE A 45 23.33 -14.05 13.63
N GLU A 46 24.12 -13.38 14.46
CA GLU A 46 24.42 -13.82 15.81
C GLU A 46 23.52 -13.08 16.81
N LEU A 47 22.79 -13.83 17.64
CA LEU A 47 21.95 -13.27 18.71
C LEU A 47 22.55 -13.58 20.06
N LYS A 48 22.71 -12.56 20.90
CA LYS A 48 23.18 -12.71 22.28
C LYS A 48 21.98 -12.83 23.20
N ILE A 49 21.42 -14.03 23.26
CA ILE A 49 20.21 -14.30 24.02
C ILE A 49 20.56 -14.60 25.48
N ARG A 50 20.05 -13.79 26.41
CA ARG A 50 20.06 -14.10 27.85
C ARG A 50 18.64 -14.46 28.29
N ILE A 51 18.46 -15.70 28.76
CA ILE A 51 17.18 -16.20 29.27
C ILE A 51 17.34 -16.42 30.77
N PRO A 52 16.85 -15.52 31.64
CA PRO A 52 16.77 -15.81 33.06
C PRO A 52 15.80 -16.99 33.26
N ILE A 53 16.25 -18.05 33.91
CA ILE A 53 15.42 -19.23 34.22
C ILE A 53 15.38 -19.38 35.74
N HIS A 54 14.26 -19.01 36.34
CA HIS A 54 13.98 -19.25 37.74
C HIS A 54 13.32 -20.63 37.89
N LEU A 55 14.01 -21.59 38.52
CA LEU A 55 13.55 -22.98 38.60
C LEU A 55 12.36 -23.20 39.55
N ARG A 56 12.03 -22.20 40.38
CA ARG A 56 11.05 -22.32 41.47
C ARG A 56 9.89 -21.33 41.35
N GLU A 57 10.05 -20.29 40.54
CA GLU A 57 9.12 -19.18 40.41
C GLU A 57 8.94 -18.87 38.93
N ASN A 58 7.69 -18.61 38.52
CA ASN A 58 7.37 -18.22 37.16
C ASN A 58 6.96 -16.75 37.17
N ASP A 59 7.95 -15.85 37.12
CA ASP A 59 7.69 -14.41 37.05
C ASP A 59 7.43 -13.99 35.60
N HIS A 60 6.25 -13.43 35.36
CA HIS A 60 5.89 -12.87 34.06
C HIS A 60 6.86 -11.76 33.62
N ARG A 61 7.47 -11.02 34.56
CA ARG A 61 8.43 -9.96 34.27
C ARG A 61 9.65 -10.46 33.52
N ASP A 62 10.14 -11.66 33.82
CA ASP A 62 11.27 -12.26 33.11
C ASP A 62 10.95 -12.51 31.63
N SER A 63 9.70 -12.92 31.35
CA SER A 63 9.22 -13.12 29.98
C SER A 63 9.11 -11.80 29.22
N VAL A 64 8.65 -10.74 29.89
CA VAL A 64 8.57 -9.37 29.31
C VAL A 64 9.97 -8.84 29.03
N LEU A 65 10.89 -8.88 30.00
CA LEU A 65 12.27 -8.43 29.83
C LEU A 65 13.01 -9.20 28.73
N PHE A 66 12.78 -10.51 28.64
CA PHE A 66 13.30 -11.32 27.55
C PHE A 66 12.75 -10.88 26.19
N ALA A 67 11.43 -10.66 26.09
CA ALA A 67 10.78 -10.20 24.86
C ALA A 67 11.33 -8.84 24.42
N ASP A 68 11.41 -7.87 25.34
CA ASP A 68 11.94 -6.53 25.06
C ASP A 68 13.41 -6.60 24.62
N SER A 69 14.24 -7.40 25.29
CA SER A 69 15.64 -7.58 24.91
C SER A 69 15.80 -8.23 23.54
N LEU A 70 14.97 -9.22 23.22
CA LEU A 70 15.00 -9.89 21.92
C LEU A 70 14.55 -8.95 20.80
N LEU A 71 13.46 -8.21 21.01
CA LEU A 71 12.97 -7.21 20.06
C LEU A 71 14.01 -6.12 19.81
N ALA A 72 14.65 -5.59 20.86
CA ALA A 72 15.71 -4.59 20.72
C ALA A 72 16.93 -5.12 19.92
N GLN A 73 17.34 -6.37 20.14
CA GLN A 73 18.44 -6.98 19.38
C GLN A 73 18.06 -7.19 17.91
N ILE A 74 16.85 -7.69 17.64
CA ILE A 74 16.36 -7.88 16.27
C ILE A 74 16.27 -6.54 15.55
N GLU A 75 15.77 -5.51 16.23
CA GLU A 75 15.68 -4.17 15.65
C GLU A 75 17.06 -3.60 15.33
N THR A 76 18.03 -3.77 16.23
CA THR A 76 19.43 -3.37 15.99
C THR A 76 20.01 -4.06 14.75
N LEU A 77 19.80 -5.37 14.63
CA LEU A 77 20.25 -6.15 13.48
C LEU A 77 19.54 -5.75 12.19
N ARG A 78 18.25 -5.41 12.26
CA ARG A 78 17.47 -4.90 11.14
C ARG A 78 18.01 -3.55 10.67
N ILE A 79 18.23 -2.61 11.60
CA ILE A 79 18.84 -1.31 11.31
C ILE A 79 20.20 -1.49 10.66
N GLN A 80 21.05 -2.36 11.22
CA GLN A 80 22.38 -2.63 10.69
C GLN A 80 22.31 -3.22 9.27
N GLY A 81 21.52 -4.27 9.06
CA GLY A 81 21.40 -4.92 7.74
C GLY A 81 20.81 -4.00 6.67
N GLU A 82 19.78 -3.22 7.00
CA GLU A 82 19.23 -2.23 6.07
C GLU A 82 20.25 -1.13 5.74
N THR A 83 20.96 -0.61 6.75
CA THR A 83 21.97 0.43 6.54
C THR A 83 23.14 -0.10 5.71
N GLU A 84 23.61 -1.32 5.96
CA GLU A 84 24.70 -1.96 5.20
C GLU A 84 24.30 -2.26 3.75
N SER A 85 23.05 -2.71 3.51
CA SER A 85 22.61 -3.09 2.16
C SER A 85 22.09 -1.92 1.32
N LEU A 86 21.28 -1.08 1.95
CA LEU A 86 20.54 -0.01 1.29
C LEU A 86 21.14 1.37 1.54
N GLY A 87 22.06 1.51 2.50
CA GLY A 87 22.62 2.80 2.91
C GLY A 87 21.63 3.68 3.68
N HIS A 88 20.47 3.17 4.11
CA HIS A 88 19.48 3.93 4.86
C HIS A 88 18.55 3.01 5.66
N ARG A 89 17.75 3.64 6.54
CA ARG A 89 16.68 3.00 7.32
C ARG A 89 15.33 3.42 6.75
N SER A 90 14.47 2.44 6.47
CA SER A 90 13.10 2.72 6.01
C SER A 90 12.33 3.53 7.06
N GLY A 91 11.65 4.60 6.63
CA GLY A 91 10.93 5.52 7.53
C GLY A 91 11.78 6.65 8.09
N HIS A 92 13.11 6.63 7.88
CA HIS A 92 14.03 7.60 8.47
C HIS A 92 14.88 8.30 7.40
N ALA A 93 14.95 9.63 7.49
CA ALA A 93 15.87 10.43 6.70
C ALA A 93 17.31 10.28 7.24
N PRO A 94 18.32 10.06 6.39
CA PRO A 94 19.72 10.09 6.80
C PRO A 94 20.05 11.38 7.58
N CYS A 95 20.68 11.28 8.74
CA CYS A 95 21.17 12.46 9.46
C CYS A 95 22.69 12.48 9.38
N TYR A 96 23.23 13.36 8.54
CA TYR A 96 24.68 13.44 8.30
C TYR A 96 25.43 14.07 9.48
N TRP A 97 24.75 14.88 10.29
CA TRP A 97 25.32 15.40 11.55
C TRP A 97 25.53 14.29 12.59
N CYS A 98 24.48 13.50 12.87
CA CYS A 98 24.55 12.43 13.87
C CYS A 98 25.30 11.19 13.37
N GLN A 99 25.49 11.06 12.05
CA GLN A 99 26.01 9.85 11.38
C GLN A 99 25.30 8.57 11.84
N ALA A 100 24.00 8.67 12.13
CA ALA A 100 23.18 7.59 12.62
C ALA A 100 21.98 7.36 11.69
N PRO A 101 21.65 6.11 11.36
CA PRO A 101 20.48 5.79 10.52
C PRO A 101 19.15 6.09 11.22
N VAL A 102 19.18 6.18 12.57
CA VAL A 102 18.04 6.54 13.41
C VAL A 102 18.52 7.52 14.47
N CYS A 103 17.92 8.71 14.52
CA CYS A 103 18.09 9.71 15.57
C CYS A 103 16.84 10.58 15.68
N GLN A 104 16.77 11.44 16.69
CA GLN A 104 15.63 12.35 16.89
C GLN A 104 15.32 13.24 15.67
N HIS A 105 16.32 13.57 14.85
CA HIS A 105 16.16 14.41 13.67
C HIS A 105 15.71 13.62 12.43
N SER A 106 15.89 12.30 12.43
CA SER A 106 15.68 11.44 11.26
C SER A 106 14.22 11.16 10.95
N HIS A 107 13.31 11.54 11.85
CA HIS A 107 11.88 11.23 11.75
C HIS A 107 11.06 12.53 11.67
N PRO A 108 9.98 12.59 10.86
CA PRO A 108 9.08 13.74 10.85
C PRO A 108 8.51 14.00 12.25
N PRO A 109 8.38 15.27 12.68
CA PRO A 109 7.85 15.61 14.01
C PRO A 109 6.34 15.42 14.13
N ASP A 110 5.61 15.52 13.02
CA ASP A 110 4.15 15.38 12.95
C ASP A 110 3.69 14.86 11.59
N SER A 111 2.39 14.55 11.48
CA SER A 111 1.78 13.99 10.27
C SER A 111 1.66 14.97 9.11
N ARG A 112 1.94 16.27 9.31
CA ARG A 112 1.85 17.31 8.27
C ARG A 112 3.22 17.70 7.70
N SER A 113 4.27 17.22 8.34
CA SER A 113 5.64 17.51 7.99
C SER A 113 6.14 16.68 6.81
N VAL A 114 6.87 17.33 5.91
CA VAL A 114 7.62 16.73 4.81
C VAL A 114 9.10 17.13 4.91
N LEU A 115 9.97 16.33 4.30
CA LEU A 115 11.42 16.60 4.29
C LEU A 115 11.73 17.68 3.25
N ALA A 116 12.04 18.89 3.70
CA ALA A 116 12.39 20.00 2.81
C ALA A 116 13.82 19.93 2.28
N GLY A 117 14.71 19.16 2.93
CA GLY A 117 16.12 19.04 2.60
C GLY A 117 16.95 18.81 3.86
N TRP A 118 18.21 19.23 3.83
CA TRP A 118 19.12 19.18 4.96
C TRP A 118 19.72 20.54 5.24
N SER A 119 20.00 20.83 6.51
CA SER A 119 20.73 22.03 6.91
C SER A 119 22.19 21.98 6.45
N ALA A 120 22.90 23.10 6.60
CA ALA A 120 24.34 23.18 6.34
C ALA A 120 25.18 22.12 7.08
N THR A 121 24.74 21.72 8.27
CA THR A 121 25.39 20.68 9.08
C THR A 121 24.89 19.26 8.78
N GLY A 122 23.93 19.13 7.86
CA GLY A 122 23.38 17.84 7.46
C GLY A 122 22.33 17.27 8.41
N ILE A 123 21.62 18.13 9.14
CA ILE A 123 20.43 17.75 9.91
C ILE A 123 19.20 17.82 8.99
N PRO A 124 18.34 16.78 8.93
CA PRO A 124 17.09 16.84 8.16
C PRO A 124 16.21 18.04 8.55
N ILE A 125 15.71 18.77 7.57
CA ILE A 125 14.80 19.90 7.76
C ILE A 125 13.37 19.44 7.46
N TRP A 126 12.52 19.50 8.47
CA TRP A 126 11.10 19.16 8.36
C TRP A 126 10.25 20.42 8.30
N ARG A 127 9.33 20.49 7.35
CA ARG A 127 8.43 21.64 7.16
C ARG A 127 7.04 21.17 6.77
N GLU A 128 6.02 21.95 7.10
CA GLU A 128 4.69 21.72 6.56
C GLU A 128 4.67 21.99 5.05
N LEU A 129 4.04 21.08 4.29
CA LEU A 129 3.93 21.20 2.83
C LEU A 129 3.29 22.53 2.39
N ALA A 130 2.31 23.02 3.16
CA ALA A 130 1.66 24.31 2.93
C ALA A 130 2.65 25.48 2.90
N SER A 131 3.60 25.49 3.84
CA SER A 131 4.61 26.54 3.92
C SER A 131 5.52 26.55 2.69
N LEU A 132 5.84 25.35 2.17
CA LEU A 132 6.63 25.21 0.94
C LEU A 132 5.88 25.77 -0.28
N PHE A 133 4.58 25.51 -0.40
CA PHE A 133 3.77 26.04 -1.50
C PHE A 133 3.59 27.55 -1.43
N ILE A 134 3.41 28.10 -0.23
CA ILE A 134 3.28 29.55 -0.04
C ILE A 134 4.56 30.27 -0.49
N GLU A 135 5.73 29.78 -0.07
CA GLU A 135 7.02 30.37 -0.45
C GLU A 135 7.31 30.28 -1.95
N SER A 136 6.94 29.18 -2.59
CA SER A 136 7.13 29.01 -4.03
C SER A 136 6.00 29.62 -4.87
N GLY A 137 4.94 30.15 -4.25
CA GLY A 137 3.73 30.58 -4.95
C GLY A 137 3.04 29.47 -5.74
N ASP A 138 3.10 28.21 -5.27
CA ASP A 138 2.50 27.07 -5.97
C ASP A 138 0.97 27.08 -5.80
N PRO A 139 0.18 27.10 -6.90
CA PRO A 139 -1.28 27.12 -6.83
C PRO A 139 -1.89 25.87 -6.18
N GLN A 140 -1.10 24.80 -5.98
CA GLN A 140 -1.55 23.62 -5.26
C GLN A 140 -1.84 23.86 -3.78
N ILE A 141 -1.52 25.02 -3.21
CA ILE A 141 -1.96 25.41 -1.86
C ILE A 141 -3.49 25.36 -1.71
N ASP A 142 -4.22 25.68 -2.77
CA ASP A 142 -5.69 25.64 -2.79
C ASP A 142 -6.23 24.21 -2.68
N LEU A 143 -5.42 23.21 -3.01
CA LEU A 143 -5.81 21.81 -2.81
C LEU A 143 -5.69 21.39 -1.34
N LEU A 144 -4.88 22.06 -0.53
CA LEU A 144 -4.77 21.74 0.88
C LEU A 144 -5.89 22.38 1.71
N TYR A 145 -6.33 23.59 1.33
CA TYR A 145 -7.25 24.41 2.16
C TYR A 145 -8.44 25.03 1.41
N GLY A 146 -8.57 24.83 0.10
CA GLY A 146 -9.66 25.39 -0.70
C GLY A 146 -11.00 24.67 -0.50
N GLU A 147 -11.98 25.02 -1.34
CA GLU A 147 -13.36 24.50 -1.25
C GLU A 147 -13.48 22.99 -1.44
N HIS A 148 -12.53 22.40 -2.18
CA HIS A 148 -12.45 20.97 -2.46
C HIS A 148 -11.05 20.45 -2.11
N PRO A 149 -10.76 20.27 -0.80
CA PRO A 149 -9.43 19.85 -0.38
C PRO A 149 -9.15 18.42 -0.86
N GLY A 150 -7.90 18.18 -1.22
CA GLY A 150 -7.42 16.90 -1.72
C GLY A 150 -5.89 16.86 -1.78
N PRO A 151 -5.33 15.76 -2.26
CA PRO A 151 -3.88 15.60 -2.23
C PRO A 151 -3.19 16.56 -3.20
N ALA A 152 -2.12 17.18 -2.68
CA ALA A 152 -1.20 18.06 -3.39
C ALA A 152 0.19 17.44 -3.39
N VAL A 153 1.00 17.73 -4.42
CA VAL A 153 2.35 17.16 -4.56
C VAL A 153 3.31 18.10 -5.28
N CYS A 154 4.52 18.23 -4.77
CA CYS A 154 5.65 18.76 -5.52
C CYS A 154 6.81 17.77 -5.51
N TRP A 155 7.76 18.01 -6.42
CA TRP A 155 9.00 17.25 -6.48
C TRP A 155 10.18 18.16 -6.11
N ARG A 156 11.25 17.54 -5.63
CA ARG A 156 12.55 18.18 -5.38
C ARG A 156 13.65 17.31 -5.95
N GLY A 157 14.58 17.92 -6.67
CA GLY A 157 15.78 17.23 -7.15
C GLY A 157 16.86 17.12 -6.09
N GLU A 158 17.88 16.31 -6.36
CA GLU A 158 19.09 16.22 -5.54
C GLU A 158 19.68 17.60 -5.21
N GLY A 159 19.79 18.48 -6.22
CA GLY A 159 20.37 19.81 -6.04
C GLY A 159 19.59 20.67 -5.05
N GLU A 160 18.26 20.59 -5.05
CA GLU A 160 17.42 21.33 -4.08
C GLU A 160 17.47 20.70 -2.69
N LEU A 161 17.51 19.37 -2.61
CA LEU A 161 17.55 18.65 -1.34
C LEU A 161 18.87 18.85 -0.59
N LEU A 162 19.98 18.90 -1.33
CA LEU A 162 21.33 18.99 -0.80
C LEU A 162 21.96 20.37 -1.02
N ASP A 163 21.18 21.40 -1.32
CA ASP A 163 21.72 22.73 -1.67
C ASP A 163 22.52 23.35 -0.52
N GLU A 164 21.99 23.25 0.70
CA GLU A 164 22.57 23.92 1.86
C GLU A 164 23.73 23.14 2.51
N ILE A 165 23.80 21.81 2.33
CA ILE A 165 24.72 20.96 3.08
C ILE A 165 26.18 21.20 2.67
N LEU A 166 27.06 21.33 3.66
CA LEU A 166 28.48 21.46 3.40
C LEU A 166 29.07 20.11 2.92
N PRO A 167 29.96 20.11 1.91
CA PRO A 167 30.53 18.88 1.33
C PRO A 167 31.17 17.92 2.34
N GLU A 168 31.75 18.46 3.41
CA GLU A 168 32.39 17.72 4.50
C GLU A 168 31.43 16.71 5.18
N TYR A 169 30.12 16.96 5.16
CA TYR A 169 29.12 16.04 5.71
C TYR A 169 28.66 14.95 4.72
N LEU A 170 28.95 15.12 3.42
CA LEU A 170 28.52 14.21 2.35
C LEU A 170 29.60 13.23 1.90
N ASP A 171 30.85 13.69 1.82
CA ASP A 171 31.93 12.96 1.13
C ASP A 171 32.23 11.62 1.82
N ASP A 172 32.34 11.62 3.16
CA ASP A 172 32.65 10.43 3.96
C ASP A 172 31.40 9.66 4.43
N SER A 173 30.20 10.07 4.01
CA SER A 173 28.97 9.41 4.46
C SER A 173 28.83 8.01 3.89
N LEU A 174 28.49 7.04 4.75
CA LEU A 174 28.10 5.69 4.33
C LEU A 174 26.64 5.62 3.86
N PHE A 175 25.88 6.70 4.02
CA PHE A 175 24.47 6.70 3.65
C PHE A 175 24.28 6.73 2.13
N ALA A 176 23.14 6.18 1.72
CA ALA A 176 22.66 6.28 0.36
C ALA A 176 22.44 7.74 -0.02
N ARG A 177 22.70 8.05 -1.29
CA ARG A 177 22.63 9.41 -1.80
C ARG A 177 21.18 9.75 -2.20
N PRO A 178 20.60 10.84 -1.68
CA PRO A 178 19.34 11.37 -2.18
C PRO A 178 19.43 11.74 -3.66
N VAL A 179 18.50 11.24 -4.47
CA VAL A 179 18.43 11.57 -5.91
C VAL A 179 17.28 12.54 -6.18
N GLY A 180 16.19 12.40 -5.43
CA GLY A 180 15.04 13.26 -5.51
C GLY A 180 13.92 12.77 -4.62
N ALA A 181 12.93 13.62 -4.39
CA ALA A 181 11.80 13.33 -3.54
C ALA A 181 10.49 13.86 -4.12
N LEU A 182 9.39 13.17 -3.83
CA LEU A 182 8.03 13.70 -3.96
C LEU A 182 7.51 14.05 -2.57
N LEU A 183 7.13 15.31 -2.39
CA LEU A 183 6.56 15.86 -1.17
C LEU A 183 5.06 15.97 -1.39
N ALA A 184 4.28 15.14 -0.72
CA ALA A 184 2.84 15.10 -0.92
C ALA A 184 2.09 15.18 0.40
N GLY A 185 0.90 15.78 0.38
CA GLY A 185 0.10 16.01 1.58
C GLY A 185 -1.37 16.22 1.24
N GLY A 186 -2.22 16.28 2.25
CA GLY A 186 -3.68 16.37 2.06
C GLY A 186 -4.36 15.01 1.91
N PHE A 187 -3.70 13.91 2.27
CA PHE A 187 -4.34 12.58 2.27
C PHE A 187 -5.17 12.39 3.53
N SER A 188 -6.46 12.11 3.38
CA SER A 188 -7.33 11.84 4.54
C SER A 188 -6.94 10.55 5.25
N ILE A 189 -6.86 10.61 6.57
CA ILE A 189 -6.67 9.43 7.43
C ILE A 189 -8.05 8.89 7.79
N LYS A 190 -8.29 7.58 7.57
CA LYS A 190 -9.55 6.94 7.95
C LYS A 190 -9.75 7.11 9.46
N ASP A 191 -10.98 7.35 9.87
CA ASP A 191 -11.40 7.46 11.28
C ASP A 191 -10.85 8.68 12.05
N LEU A 192 -10.09 9.57 11.39
CA LEU A 192 -9.63 10.86 11.91
C LEU A 192 -10.06 12.02 10.98
N PRO A 193 -11.35 12.41 11.00
CA PRO A 193 -11.86 13.47 10.14
C PRO A 193 -11.20 14.82 10.47
N GLY A 194 -10.60 15.45 9.47
CA GLY A 194 -9.90 16.74 9.60
C GLY A 194 -8.38 16.62 9.70
N ASP A 195 -7.86 15.43 10.01
CA ASP A 195 -6.42 15.19 9.94
C ASP A 195 -5.99 14.71 8.56
N THR A 196 -4.92 15.31 8.08
CA THR A 196 -4.29 14.99 6.81
C THR A 196 -2.90 14.43 7.05
N LEU A 197 -2.56 13.43 6.25
CA LEU A 197 -1.23 12.86 6.21
C LEU A 197 -0.43 13.53 5.10
N SER A 198 0.81 13.86 5.45
CA SER A 198 1.87 14.23 4.54
C SER A 198 2.95 13.15 4.52
N ILE A 199 3.55 12.98 3.36
CA ILE A 199 4.51 11.93 3.07
C ILE A 199 5.58 12.46 2.13
N THR A 200 6.83 12.13 2.45
CA THR A 200 7.93 12.26 1.52
C THR A 200 8.25 10.89 0.92
N ALA A 201 8.11 10.76 -0.39
CA ALA A 201 8.60 9.62 -1.14
C ALA A 201 10.01 9.94 -1.65
N LEU A 202 11.03 9.57 -0.88
CA LEU A 202 12.44 9.85 -1.14
C LEU A 202 13.09 8.71 -1.90
N ILE A 203 13.69 8.99 -3.07
CA ILE A 203 14.48 8.00 -3.81
C ILE A 203 15.96 8.14 -3.44
N LEU A 204 16.53 7.02 -3.01
CA LEU A 204 17.91 6.91 -2.54
C LEU A 204 18.72 5.96 -3.44
N GLU A 205 19.91 6.40 -3.85
CA GLU A 205 20.92 5.62 -4.56
C GLU A 205 21.88 4.96 -3.55
N SER A 206 21.86 3.64 -3.46
CA SER A 206 22.76 2.89 -2.58
C SER A 206 24.20 2.94 -3.09
N ARG A 207 25.14 3.21 -2.17
CA ARG A 207 26.59 3.15 -2.44
C ARG A 207 27.12 1.71 -2.60
N ALA A 208 26.32 0.67 -2.31
CA ALA A 208 26.70 -0.74 -2.42
C ALA A 208 26.61 -1.30 -3.86
N GLY A 209 25.98 -0.58 -4.79
CA GLY A 209 25.80 -1.02 -6.19
C GLY A 209 27.11 -0.96 -6.99
N ARG A 210 27.92 -2.02 -6.99
CA ARG A 210 29.23 -2.03 -7.69
C ARG A 210 29.15 -2.14 -9.21
N VAL A 211 28.07 -2.70 -9.76
CA VAL A 211 27.92 -2.97 -11.21
C VAL A 211 26.74 -2.21 -11.83
N VAL A 212 25.64 -2.09 -11.08
CA VAL A 212 24.42 -1.37 -11.46
C VAL A 212 24.03 -0.52 -10.26
N PRO A 213 23.70 0.78 -10.46
CA PRO A 213 23.19 1.59 -9.37
C PRO A 213 21.89 0.98 -8.84
N ARG A 214 21.75 0.96 -7.51
CA ARG A 214 20.56 0.42 -6.84
C ARG A 214 19.78 1.58 -6.25
N TYR A 215 18.54 1.75 -6.71
CA TYR A 215 17.62 2.74 -6.18
C TYR A 215 16.62 2.10 -5.23
N SER A 216 16.20 2.85 -4.24
CA SER A 216 15.25 2.43 -3.23
C SER A 216 14.30 3.58 -2.90
N LEU A 217 13.05 3.25 -2.60
CA LEU A 217 12.04 4.20 -2.17
C LEU A 217 11.94 4.17 -0.65
N ASN A 218 12.24 5.29 -0.02
CA ASN A 218 12.07 5.50 1.41
C ASN A 218 10.87 6.42 1.65
N LEU A 219 9.86 5.91 2.35
CA LEU A 219 8.65 6.66 2.69
C LEU A 219 8.82 7.28 4.07
N LEU A 220 8.82 8.62 4.14
CA LEU A 220 8.97 9.37 5.37
C LEU A 220 7.64 10.05 5.71
N CYS A 221 7.02 9.63 6.80
CA CYS A 221 5.78 10.22 7.31
C CYS A 221 5.61 9.83 8.78
N GLU A 222 5.02 10.72 9.58
CA GLU A 222 4.50 10.34 10.89
C GLU A 222 3.03 9.98 10.77
N VAL A 223 2.66 8.81 11.29
CA VAL A 223 1.28 8.31 11.23
C VAL A 223 0.73 8.22 12.65
N PRO A 224 -0.35 8.95 12.98
CA PRO A 224 -0.95 8.87 14.30
C PRO A 224 -1.40 7.45 14.66
N ALA A 225 -1.07 7.01 15.88
CA ALA A 225 -1.55 5.74 16.40
C ALA A 225 -3.10 5.73 16.45
N PRO A 226 -3.76 4.58 16.19
CA PRO A 226 -3.22 3.25 15.99
C PRO A 226 -2.91 2.90 14.51
N HIS A 227 -2.86 3.88 13.61
CA HIS A 227 -2.64 3.62 12.19
C HIS A 227 -1.15 3.37 11.88
N HIS A 228 -0.89 2.62 10.81
CA HIS A 228 0.46 2.34 10.31
C HIS A 228 0.53 2.53 8.80
N ILE A 229 1.63 3.07 8.29
CA ILE A 229 1.79 3.35 6.85
C ILE A 229 1.66 2.09 5.99
N ALA A 230 2.14 0.95 6.48
CA ALA A 230 1.97 -0.36 5.84
C ALA A 230 0.48 -0.67 5.59
N THR A 231 -0.34 -0.56 6.64
CA THR A 231 -1.79 -0.81 6.55
C THR A 231 -2.50 0.20 5.65
N ILE A 232 -2.10 1.48 5.70
CA ILE A 232 -2.68 2.53 4.86
C ILE A 232 -2.36 2.30 3.38
N THR A 233 -1.16 1.82 3.07
CA THR A 233 -0.70 1.60 1.68
C THR A 233 -1.05 0.22 1.11
N ALA A 234 -1.52 -0.73 1.93
CA ALA A 234 -1.91 -2.07 1.48
C ALA A 234 -3.23 -2.10 0.68
N ASP A 235 -4.18 -1.19 0.93
CA ASP A 235 -5.49 -1.18 0.25
C ASP A 235 -5.49 -0.28 -1.00
N TYR A 236 -4.81 -0.76 -2.05
CA TYR A 236 -4.67 -0.09 -3.36
C TYR A 236 -6.00 0.29 -4.03
N SER A 237 -7.09 -0.40 -3.70
CA SER A 237 -8.38 -0.27 -4.38
C SER A 237 -9.24 0.89 -3.86
N ARG A 238 -8.94 1.41 -2.66
CA ARG A 238 -9.79 2.39 -1.97
C ARG A 238 -9.10 3.70 -1.62
N SER A 239 -7.77 3.73 -1.55
CA SER A 239 -7.01 4.92 -1.14
C SER A 239 -6.22 5.52 -2.30
N LEU A 240 -6.36 6.84 -2.52
CA LEU A 240 -5.53 7.60 -3.46
C LEU A 240 -4.04 7.44 -3.14
N LEU A 241 -3.69 7.50 -1.85
CA LEU A 241 -2.32 7.32 -1.38
C LEU A 241 -1.78 5.93 -1.72
N ALA A 242 -2.54 4.88 -1.43
CA ALA A 242 -2.12 3.50 -1.72
C ALA A 242 -1.93 3.29 -3.22
N GLY A 243 -2.88 3.74 -4.05
CA GLY A 243 -2.79 3.64 -5.50
C GLY A 243 -1.57 4.39 -6.07
N TRP A 244 -1.30 5.60 -5.58
CA TRP A 244 -0.16 6.40 -6.01
C TRP A 244 1.18 5.79 -5.58
N ILE A 245 1.35 5.41 -4.32
CA ILE A 245 2.57 4.76 -3.82
C ILE A 245 2.80 3.41 -4.50
N GLY A 246 1.75 2.63 -4.76
CA GLY A 246 1.83 1.38 -5.50
C GLY A 246 2.33 1.57 -6.94
N ALA A 247 1.82 2.60 -7.63
CA ALA A 247 2.28 2.95 -8.97
C ALA A 247 3.75 3.41 -8.98
N LEU A 248 4.15 4.23 -8.01
CA LEU A 248 5.53 4.69 -7.85
C LEU A 248 6.49 3.52 -7.58
N ARG A 249 6.15 2.65 -6.62
CA ARG A 249 6.92 1.42 -6.31
C ARG A 249 7.09 0.54 -7.55
N SER A 250 5.99 0.31 -8.28
CA SER A 250 5.99 -0.51 -9.49
C SER A 250 6.89 0.09 -10.58
N SER A 251 6.81 1.41 -10.77
CA SER A 251 7.63 2.14 -11.75
C SER A 251 9.11 2.06 -11.39
N LEU A 252 9.46 2.25 -10.11
CA LEU A 252 10.84 2.14 -9.65
C LEU A 252 11.39 0.71 -9.78
N HIS A 253 10.58 -0.30 -9.49
CA HIS A 253 10.95 -1.70 -9.67
C HIS A 253 11.23 -2.02 -11.14
N GLN A 254 10.32 -1.64 -12.05
CA GLN A 254 10.50 -1.84 -13.49
C GLN A 254 11.75 -1.12 -14.00
N PHE A 255 12.01 0.10 -13.52
CA PHE A 255 13.22 0.84 -13.85
C PHE A 255 14.49 0.09 -13.38
N GLN A 256 14.51 -0.41 -12.14
CA GLN A 256 15.63 -1.19 -11.62
C GLN A 256 15.87 -2.48 -12.42
N GLU A 257 14.82 -3.20 -12.81
CA GLU A 257 14.92 -4.39 -13.66
C GLU A 257 15.50 -4.06 -15.04
N GLN A 258 15.07 -2.96 -15.66
CA GLN A 258 15.60 -2.50 -16.94
C GLN A 258 17.10 -2.22 -16.85
N LEU A 259 17.58 -1.55 -15.79
CA LEU A 259 19.00 -1.29 -15.58
C LEU A 259 19.81 -2.59 -15.46
N ILE A 260 19.28 -3.60 -14.77
CA ILE A 260 19.94 -4.92 -14.64
C ILE A 260 20.03 -5.60 -16.01
N ILE A 261 18.95 -5.57 -16.80
CA ILE A 261 18.91 -6.16 -18.15
C ILE A 261 19.90 -5.43 -19.08
N GLU A 262 19.90 -4.11 -19.10
CA GLU A 262 20.83 -3.30 -19.90
C GLU A 262 22.30 -3.58 -19.55
N ALA A 263 22.61 -3.66 -18.24
CA ALA A 263 23.95 -3.97 -17.77
C ALA A 263 24.39 -5.39 -18.16
N SER A 264 23.48 -6.38 -18.12
CA SER A 264 23.75 -7.76 -18.57
C SER A 264 24.05 -7.84 -20.08
N ARG A 265 23.50 -6.91 -20.87
CA ARG A 265 23.75 -6.77 -22.31
C ARG A 265 24.97 -5.90 -22.64
N GLY A 266 25.72 -5.45 -21.63
CA GLY A 266 26.88 -4.57 -21.80
C GLY A 266 26.55 -3.12 -22.18
N LYS A 267 25.27 -2.74 -22.22
CA LYS A 267 24.82 -1.37 -22.54
C LYS A 267 24.68 -0.56 -21.24
N ARG A 268 25.80 -0.10 -20.68
CA ARG A 268 25.80 0.63 -19.42
C ARG A 268 25.58 2.13 -19.65
N SER A 269 24.50 2.66 -19.08
CA SER A 269 24.27 4.11 -19.00
C SER A 269 25.18 4.73 -17.93
N SER A 270 25.55 6.01 -18.10
CA SER A 270 26.29 6.74 -17.05
C SER A 270 25.41 6.96 -15.82
N LEU A 271 26.02 7.09 -14.64
CA LEU A 271 25.27 7.39 -13.39
C LEU A 271 24.43 8.66 -13.53
N LYS A 272 24.97 9.70 -14.19
CA LYS A 272 24.25 10.94 -14.46
C LYS A 272 22.96 10.68 -15.27
N SER A 273 23.07 9.96 -16.38
CA SER A 273 21.91 9.63 -17.22
C SER A 273 20.89 8.77 -16.49
N THR A 274 21.35 7.85 -15.64
CA THR A 274 20.45 7.04 -14.81
C THR A 274 19.69 7.89 -13.79
N ARG A 275 20.36 8.85 -13.13
CA ARG A 275 19.71 9.79 -12.20
C ARG A 275 18.71 10.71 -12.91
N GLU A 276 19.01 11.17 -14.11
CA GLU A 276 18.05 11.94 -14.94
C GLU A 276 16.76 11.14 -15.19
N LYS A 277 16.86 9.84 -15.51
CA LYS A 277 15.68 8.97 -15.67
C LYS A 277 14.88 8.79 -14.35
N VAL A 278 15.55 8.81 -13.19
CA VAL A 278 14.86 8.79 -11.89
C VAL A 278 14.06 10.08 -11.68
N VAL A 279 14.61 11.22 -12.09
CA VAL A 279 13.91 12.51 -12.05
C VAL A 279 12.67 12.47 -12.96
N ASP A 280 12.80 11.94 -14.17
CA ASP A 280 11.66 11.76 -15.09
C ASP A 280 10.55 10.90 -14.45
N LEU A 281 10.92 9.82 -13.78
CA LEU A 281 10.00 8.94 -13.05
C LEU A 281 9.27 9.68 -11.92
N LEU A 282 9.97 10.54 -11.16
CA LEU A 282 9.36 11.36 -10.11
C LEU A 282 8.35 12.37 -10.71
N ILE A 283 8.72 13.04 -11.80
CA ILE A 283 7.85 14.00 -12.50
C ILE A 283 6.60 13.29 -13.06
N GLU A 284 6.77 12.09 -13.62
CA GLU A 284 5.64 11.30 -14.10
C GLU A 284 4.72 10.90 -12.93
N SER A 285 5.28 10.43 -11.82
CA SER A 285 4.53 10.05 -10.62
C SER A 285 3.73 11.21 -10.02
N ARG A 286 4.27 12.44 -10.06
CA ARG A 286 3.49 13.66 -9.73
C ARG A 286 2.24 13.77 -10.61
N SER A 287 2.41 13.65 -11.92
CA SER A 287 1.31 13.73 -12.91
C SER A 287 0.29 12.60 -12.74
N GLN A 288 0.75 11.42 -12.30
CA GLN A 288 -0.12 10.29 -11.99
C GLN A 288 -1.03 10.59 -10.79
N LEU A 289 -0.52 11.21 -9.72
CA LEU A 289 -1.37 11.60 -8.58
C LEU A 289 -2.45 12.60 -8.98
N GLU A 290 -2.11 13.58 -9.81
CA GLU A 290 -3.09 14.54 -10.35
C GLU A 290 -4.19 13.83 -11.16
N THR A 291 -3.80 12.83 -11.97
CA THR A 291 -4.75 12.02 -12.74
C THR A 291 -5.66 11.18 -11.86
N LEU A 292 -5.10 10.57 -10.80
CA LEU A 292 -5.86 9.79 -9.82
C LEU A 292 -6.87 10.66 -9.07
N ARG A 293 -6.47 11.86 -8.62
CA ARG A 293 -7.35 12.83 -7.98
C ARG A 293 -8.53 13.20 -8.88
N ARG A 294 -8.27 13.61 -10.13
CA ARG A 294 -9.33 13.96 -11.11
C ARG A 294 -10.30 12.80 -11.40
N ARG A 295 -9.88 11.55 -11.24
CA ARG A 295 -10.76 10.37 -11.39
C ARG A 295 -11.61 10.18 -10.15
N ASP A 296 -11.05 10.38 -8.96
CA ASP A 296 -11.80 10.27 -7.71
C ASP A 296 -12.84 11.39 -7.58
N ASP A 297 -12.50 12.64 -7.92
CA ASP A 297 -13.45 13.77 -7.97
C ASP A 297 -14.64 13.49 -8.90
N ARG A 298 -14.37 12.89 -10.07
CA ARG A 298 -15.44 12.46 -10.99
C ARG A 298 -16.30 11.36 -10.37
N ARG A 299 -15.68 10.40 -9.67
CA ARG A 299 -16.39 9.29 -9.02
C ARG A 299 -17.28 9.79 -7.87
N THR A 300 -16.81 10.73 -7.07
CA THR A 300 -17.58 11.35 -5.97
C THR A 300 -18.75 12.16 -6.51
N GLN A 301 -18.53 13.00 -7.53
CA GLN A 301 -19.63 13.72 -8.20
C GLN A 301 -20.66 12.75 -8.81
N HIS A 302 -20.23 11.66 -9.43
CA HIS A 302 -21.16 10.63 -9.92
C HIS A 302 -21.91 9.93 -8.77
N ALA A 303 -21.25 9.65 -7.65
CA ALA A 303 -21.91 9.05 -6.49
C ALA A 303 -22.95 10.00 -5.88
N GLN A 304 -22.64 11.29 -5.78
CA GLN A 304 -23.54 12.33 -5.30
C GLN A 304 -24.74 12.52 -6.23
N LYS A 305 -24.49 12.66 -7.55
CA LYS A 305 -25.56 12.68 -8.56
C LYS A 305 -26.45 11.42 -8.53
N ARG A 306 -25.90 10.25 -8.16
CA ARG A 306 -26.68 9.00 -7.98
C ARG A 306 -27.47 8.96 -6.66
N SER A 307 -27.03 9.71 -5.64
CA SER A 307 -27.73 9.83 -4.36
C SER A 307 -28.88 10.82 -4.45
N GLU A 308 -28.73 11.83 -5.30
CA GLU A 308 -29.71 12.91 -5.54
C GLU A 308 -30.74 12.56 -6.63
N ASP A 309 -30.64 11.39 -7.28
CA ASP A 309 -31.58 10.93 -8.31
C ASP A 309 -32.74 10.11 -7.71
N PRO A 310 -33.94 10.71 -7.50
CA PRO A 310 -35.13 9.99 -7.03
C PRO A 310 -35.68 8.96 -8.03
N HIS A 311 -35.21 8.93 -9.28
CA HIS A 311 -35.60 7.95 -10.30
C HIS A 311 -34.62 6.77 -10.43
N ARG A 312 -33.73 6.60 -9.45
CA ARG A 312 -32.71 5.55 -9.46
C ARG A 312 -33.30 4.16 -9.77
N PRO A 313 -32.91 3.49 -10.86
CA PRO A 313 -33.40 2.15 -11.21
C PRO A 313 -33.07 1.06 -10.17
N THR A 314 -32.18 1.31 -9.23
CA THR A 314 -31.82 0.37 -8.17
C THR A 314 -32.92 0.20 -7.14
N SER A 315 -33.66 1.25 -6.76
CA SER A 315 -34.74 1.17 -5.76
C SER A 315 -35.96 0.43 -6.29
N ALA A 316 -36.21 0.49 -7.62
CA ALA A 316 -37.29 -0.22 -8.29
C ALA A 316 -36.97 -1.70 -8.58
N ALA A 317 -35.72 -2.14 -8.46
CA ALA A 317 -35.29 -3.46 -8.95
C ALA A 317 -36.05 -4.63 -8.30
N LEU A 318 -36.26 -4.57 -6.98
CA LEU A 318 -36.94 -5.63 -6.25
C LEU A 318 -38.46 -5.63 -6.53
N GLY A 319 -39.06 -4.43 -6.62
CA GLY A 319 -40.47 -4.27 -6.98
C GLY A 319 -40.75 -4.73 -8.41
N ASP A 320 -39.89 -4.36 -9.36
CA ASP A 320 -39.99 -4.77 -10.77
C ASP A 320 -39.82 -6.30 -10.90
N LEU A 321 -38.96 -6.93 -10.10
CA LEU A 321 -38.81 -8.40 -10.11
C LEU A 321 -40.02 -9.12 -9.55
N LEU A 322 -40.62 -8.61 -8.46
CA LEU A 322 -41.81 -9.20 -7.85
C LEU A 322 -43.07 -8.99 -8.69
N ALA A 323 -43.11 -7.91 -9.47
CA ALA A 323 -44.20 -7.59 -10.41
C ALA A 323 -44.07 -8.34 -11.75
N SER A 324 -42.91 -8.94 -12.04
CA SER A 324 -42.69 -9.68 -13.28
C SER A 324 -43.47 -10.99 -13.30
N ASP A 325 -44.12 -11.29 -14.42
CA ASP A 325 -44.77 -12.58 -14.71
C ASP A 325 -43.77 -13.65 -15.20
N GLY A 326 -42.48 -13.30 -15.24
CA GLY A 326 -41.38 -14.14 -15.70
C GLY A 326 -41.15 -14.13 -17.21
N SER A 327 -41.97 -13.43 -17.99
CA SER A 327 -41.76 -13.27 -19.44
C SER A 327 -40.64 -12.28 -19.77
N ASP A 328 -40.36 -11.36 -18.86
CA ASP A 328 -39.32 -10.33 -18.97
C ASP A 328 -37.97 -10.73 -18.36
N LEU A 329 -37.79 -12.02 -18.01
CA LEU A 329 -36.55 -12.57 -17.47
C LEU A 329 -35.72 -13.28 -18.53
N PHE A 330 -34.45 -12.95 -18.58
CA PHE A 330 -33.47 -13.47 -19.52
C PHE A 330 -32.24 -14.01 -18.79
N GLU A 331 -31.59 -15.02 -19.33
CA GLU A 331 -30.28 -15.47 -18.91
C GLU A 331 -29.21 -14.79 -19.79
N ASP A 332 -28.25 -14.09 -19.17
CA ASP A 332 -27.06 -13.58 -19.87
C ASP A 332 -26.04 -14.70 -19.98
N ARG A 333 -25.87 -15.23 -21.20
CA ARG A 333 -24.97 -16.36 -21.47
C ARG A 333 -23.49 -16.04 -21.26
N LYS A 334 -23.11 -14.77 -21.30
CA LYS A 334 -21.71 -14.35 -21.14
C LYS A 334 -21.32 -14.28 -19.67
N GLU A 335 -22.18 -13.68 -18.85
CA GLU A 335 -21.85 -13.33 -17.48
C GLU A 335 -22.51 -14.26 -16.44
N SER A 336 -23.26 -15.29 -16.89
CA SER A 336 -23.96 -16.24 -16.01
C SER A 336 -24.84 -15.54 -14.97
N THR A 337 -25.61 -14.54 -15.41
CA THR A 337 -26.52 -13.73 -14.57
C THR A 337 -27.93 -13.74 -15.14
N VAL A 338 -28.90 -13.38 -14.30
CA VAL A 338 -30.29 -13.20 -14.70
C VAL A 338 -30.55 -11.72 -14.94
N VAL A 339 -31.14 -11.41 -16.09
CA VAL A 339 -31.46 -10.05 -16.52
C VAL A 339 -32.98 -9.90 -16.54
N LEU A 340 -33.50 -8.96 -15.77
CA LEU A 340 -34.88 -8.55 -15.79
C LEU A 340 -35.03 -7.27 -16.61
N ARG A 341 -35.98 -7.28 -17.54
CA ARG A 341 -36.41 -6.07 -18.23
C ARG A 341 -37.55 -5.41 -17.45
N GLY A 342 -37.24 -4.31 -16.78
CA GLY A 342 -38.21 -3.47 -16.09
C GLY A 342 -38.87 -2.44 -17.02
N PRO A 343 -39.88 -1.70 -16.53
CA PRO A 343 -40.55 -0.63 -17.27
C PRO A 343 -39.57 0.46 -17.75
N GLN A 344 -39.94 1.17 -18.82
CA GLN A 344 -39.19 2.33 -19.35
C GLN A 344 -37.71 2.05 -19.70
N GLY A 345 -37.39 0.82 -20.11
CA GLY A 345 -36.02 0.46 -20.51
C GLY A 345 -35.07 0.23 -19.33
N ARG A 346 -35.57 0.16 -18.09
CA ARG A 346 -34.79 -0.28 -16.94
C ARG A 346 -34.40 -1.74 -17.11
N ILE A 347 -33.15 -2.05 -16.80
CA ILE A 347 -32.60 -3.39 -16.78
C ILE A 347 -32.04 -3.63 -15.40
N HIS A 348 -32.44 -4.74 -14.79
CA HIS A 348 -31.94 -5.18 -13.49
C HIS A 348 -31.20 -6.49 -13.65
N ILE A 349 -30.03 -6.59 -13.06
CA ILE A 349 -29.19 -7.78 -13.14
C ILE A 349 -29.16 -8.42 -11.76
N PHE A 350 -29.49 -9.71 -11.72
CA PHE A 350 -29.54 -10.53 -10.52
C PHE A 350 -28.60 -11.74 -10.67
N THR A 351 -28.15 -12.28 -9.54
CA THR A 351 -27.61 -13.64 -9.50
C THR A 351 -28.73 -14.66 -9.71
N PHE A 352 -28.39 -15.90 -10.06
CA PHE A 352 -29.36 -17.02 -10.05
C PHE A 352 -29.93 -17.33 -8.66
N THR A 353 -29.34 -16.79 -7.61
CA THR A 353 -29.83 -16.87 -6.23
C THR A 353 -30.84 -15.77 -5.88
N GLY A 354 -31.05 -14.77 -6.75
CA GLY A 354 -32.00 -13.68 -6.54
C GLY A 354 -31.40 -12.42 -5.89
N ARG A 355 -30.07 -12.35 -5.72
CA ARG A 355 -29.40 -11.15 -5.21
C ARG A 355 -29.24 -10.14 -6.33
N HIS A 356 -29.69 -8.90 -6.09
CA HIS A 356 -29.48 -7.80 -7.02
C HIS A 356 -27.99 -7.43 -7.13
N ILE A 357 -27.49 -7.32 -8.35
CA ILE A 357 -26.10 -6.95 -8.66
C ILE A 357 -26.03 -5.48 -9.06
N THR A 358 -26.84 -5.07 -10.04
CA THR A 358 -26.84 -3.70 -10.55
C THR A 358 -28.10 -3.41 -11.38
N SER A 359 -28.41 -2.13 -11.59
CA SER A 359 -29.48 -1.67 -12.49
C SER A 359 -28.95 -0.62 -13.46
N ALA A 360 -29.48 -0.59 -14.68
CA ALA A 360 -29.15 0.41 -15.70
C ALA A 360 -30.38 0.75 -16.55
N ILE A 361 -30.33 1.82 -17.34
CA ILE A 361 -31.34 2.14 -18.36
C ILE A 361 -30.72 1.92 -19.73
N TYR A 362 -31.33 1.06 -20.53
CA TYR A 362 -30.88 0.71 -21.87
C TYR A 362 -31.87 1.24 -22.90
N SER A 363 -31.38 1.66 -24.07
CA SER A 363 -32.27 1.99 -25.19
C SER A 363 -32.95 0.73 -25.74
N THR A 364 -34.15 0.87 -26.29
CA THR A 364 -34.91 -0.24 -26.89
C THR A 364 -34.09 -1.00 -27.93
N ASP A 365 -33.32 -0.30 -28.77
CA ASP A 365 -32.47 -0.89 -29.80
C ASP A 365 -31.34 -1.74 -29.19
N SER A 366 -30.75 -1.29 -28.08
CA SER A 366 -29.67 -2.02 -27.41
C SER A 366 -30.16 -3.31 -26.74
N ILE A 367 -31.40 -3.32 -26.24
CA ILE A 367 -32.06 -4.50 -25.69
C ILE A 367 -32.36 -5.50 -26.80
N GLN A 368 -33.02 -5.03 -27.87
CA GLN A 368 -33.37 -5.88 -29.01
C GLN A 368 -32.14 -6.48 -29.69
N SER A 369 -31.06 -5.70 -29.84
CA SER A 369 -29.79 -6.20 -30.40
C SER A 369 -29.17 -7.34 -29.57
N ARG A 370 -29.24 -7.26 -28.24
CA ARG A 370 -28.71 -8.30 -27.33
C ARG A 370 -29.55 -9.58 -27.35
N ILE A 371 -30.86 -9.45 -27.51
CA ILE A 371 -31.78 -10.58 -27.69
C ILE A 371 -31.56 -11.22 -29.07
N ALA A 372 -31.52 -10.43 -30.14
CA ALA A 372 -31.32 -10.90 -31.51
C ALA A 372 -29.97 -11.62 -31.71
N ARG A 373 -28.92 -11.16 -31.01
CA ARG A 373 -27.59 -11.81 -31.01
C ARG A 373 -27.50 -13.02 -30.06
N THR A 374 -28.60 -13.47 -29.47
CA THR A 374 -28.67 -14.60 -28.52
C THR A 374 -27.81 -14.45 -27.26
N ARG A 375 -27.40 -13.22 -26.93
CA ARG A 375 -26.67 -12.92 -25.69
C ARG A 375 -27.59 -13.02 -24.48
N TRP A 376 -28.83 -12.53 -24.63
CA TRP A 376 -29.89 -12.64 -23.65
C TRP A 376 -30.92 -13.63 -24.17
N VAL A 377 -31.06 -14.75 -23.48
CA VAL A 377 -31.98 -15.82 -23.88
C VAL A 377 -33.13 -15.85 -22.88
N PRO A 378 -34.40 -15.91 -23.32
CA PRO A 378 -35.55 -16.01 -22.43
C PRO A 378 -35.36 -17.15 -21.44
N MET A 379 -35.55 -16.85 -20.16
CA MET A 379 -35.43 -17.83 -19.09
C MET A 379 -36.60 -18.82 -19.16
N ASN A 380 -36.36 -20.09 -18.82
CA ASN A 380 -37.44 -21.07 -18.70
C ASN A 380 -38.46 -20.58 -17.63
N LYS A 381 -39.76 -20.60 -17.96
CA LYS A 381 -40.87 -20.18 -17.09
C LYS A 381 -40.84 -20.84 -15.69
N GLU A 382 -40.43 -22.09 -15.58
CA GLU A 382 -40.32 -22.80 -14.30
C GLU A 382 -39.19 -22.22 -13.44
N ARG A 383 -38.04 -21.93 -14.07
CA ARG A 383 -36.88 -21.32 -13.39
C ARG A 383 -37.14 -19.86 -13.03
N ALA A 384 -37.83 -19.12 -13.89
CA ALA A 384 -38.26 -17.75 -13.63
C ALA A 384 -39.20 -17.67 -12.42
N ARG A 385 -40.23 -18.53 -12.37
CA ARG A 385 -41.14 -18.61 -11.22
C ARG A 385 -40.41 -19.01 -9.93
N ALA A 386 -39.51 -19.99 -10.00
CA ALA A 386 -38.72 -20.41 -8.85
C ALA A 386 -37.81 -19.30 -8.30
N LEU A 387 -37.27 -18.43 -9.17
CA LEU A 387 -36.48 -17.26 -8.77
C LEU A 387 -37.34 -16.22 -8.05
N VAL A 388 -38.48 -15.84 -8.64
CA VAL A 388 -39.39 -14.83 -8.07
C VAL A 388 -39.92 -15.31 -6.71
N GLU A 389 -40.34 -16.56 -6.61
CA GLU A 389 -40.84 -17.15 -5.36
C GLU A 389 -39.76 -17.21 -4.27
N ARG A 390 -38.51 -17.51 -4.64
CA ARG A 390 -37.38 -17.51 -3.70
C ARG A 390 -37.10 -16.11 -3.15
N VAL A 391 -37.12 -15.10 -4.03
CA VAL A 391 -36.95 -13.70 -3.62
C VAL A 391 -38.12 -13.25 -2.74
N ARG A 392 -39.36 -13.60 -3.09
CA ARG A 392 -40.55 -13.31 -2.26
C ARG A 392 -40.41 -13.88 -0.84
N ARG A 393 -40.02 -15.16 -0.70
CA ARG A 393 -39.80 -15.80 0.62
C ARG A 393 -38.67 -15.17 1.44
N SER A 394 -37.68 -14.57 0.79
CA SER A 394 -36.59 -13.87 1.49
C SER A 394 -36.98 -12.49 2.03
N ILE A 395 -38.16 -11.97 1.64
CA ILE A 395 -38.66 -10.63 2.01
C ILE A 395 -39.79 -10.71 3.06
N GLU A 396 -40.48 -11.85 3.20
CA GLU A 396 -41.53 -12.02 4.21
C GLU A 396 -40.93 -12.03 5.64
N PRO A 397 -41.39 -11.13 6.54
CA PRO A 397 -40.89 -11.07 7.91
C PRO A 397 -41.49 -12.22 8.72
N GLY A 398 -40.71 -13.27 9.00
CA GLY A 398 -41.17 -14.34 9.89
C GLY A 398 -40.59 -15.74 9.73
N ASN A 399 -39.39 -15.92 9.17
CA ASN A 399 -38.68 -17.20 9.33
C ASN A 399 -37.17 -16.97 9.53
N PRO A 400 -36.63 -17.18 10.75
CA PRO A 400 -35.22 -16.95 11.04
C PRO A 400 -34.42 -18.10 10.45
N GLY A 401 -33.97 -17.94 9.21
CA GLY A 401 -33.11 -18.88 8.54
C GLY A 401 -32.20 -18.16 7.56
N LEU A 402 -30.98 -17.89 8.02
CA LEU A 402 -29.82 -17.38 7.27
C LEU A 402 -29.70 -15.86 7.15
N SER A 403 -29.70 -15.20 8.30
CA SER A 403 -28.91 -13.97 8.48
C SER A 403 -27.56 -14.31 9.12
N GLN A 404 -26.50 -13.90 8.40
CA GLN A 404 -25.13 -13.63 8.86
C GLN A 404 -24.14 -14.80 9.04
N GLY A 405 -22.95 -14.58 8.51
CA GLY A 405 -21.77 -15.41 8.75
C GLY A 405 -20.72 -15.25 7.66
N GLY A 406 -20.02 -14.11 7.66
CA GLY A 406 -18.65 -14.09 7.13
C GLY A 406 -17.71 -14.90 8.02
N ALA A 407 -16.48 -15.08 7.53
CA ALA A 407 -15.34 -15.76 8.14
C ALA A 407 -15.31 -17.30 8.01
N SER A 408 -14.65 -17.77 6.96
CA SER A 408 -13.45 -18.60 7.01
C SER A 408 -12.69 -18.46 5.70
#